data_AF-A0A558HG24-F1
#
_entry.id   AF-A0A558HG24-F1
#
_cell.length_a   1.000
_cell.length_b   1.000
_cell.length_c   1.000
_cell.angle_alpha   90.00
_cell.angle_beta   90.00
_cell.angle_gamma   90.00
#
_symmetry.space_group_name_H-M   'P 1'
#
loop_
_entity.id
_entity.type
_entity.pdbx_description
1 polymer ?
#
loop_
_entity_poly.entity_id
_entity_poly.type
_entity_poly.pdbx_seq_one_letter_code
_entity_poly.pdbx_strand_id
1 'polypeptide(L)'
;MQATQTNATTSTRRPQRAMFDQPTSQLGRTYLALSNADAWLMLHELAAEIRQRYHHMDSEAAISARLRDLRRHHGIDIESRRRGDSPAHEYRLMRKMPAQRQPDMLEIRQ
;
A
#
# COMPACT_ATOMS: atom_id res chain seq x y z
N MET A 1 -29.82 33.44 -21.36
CA MET A 1 -29.65 31.98 -21.47
C MET A 1 -28.29 31.65 -20.86
N GLN A 2 -28.25 31.07 -19.65
CA GLN A 2 -27.01 30.75 -18.94
C GLN A 2 -26.75 29.25 -19.08
N ALA A 3 -25.60 28.87 -19.66
CA ALA A 3 -25.15 27.49 -19.77
C ALA A 3 -24.31 27.15 -18.52
N THR A 4 -24.85 26.28 -17.68
CA THR A 4 -24.18 25.70 -16.53
C THR A 4 -23.10 24.73 -17.01
N GLN A 5 -21.83 25.10 -16.83
CA GLN A 5 -20.69 24.23 -17.11
C GLN A 5 -20.37 23.42 -15.85
N THR A 6 -20.83 22.17 -15.80
CA THR A 6 -20.45 21.21 -14.77
C THR A 6 -19.11 20.57 -15.17
N ASN A 7 -18.00 21.17 -14.71
CA ASN A 7 -16.69 20.53 -14.77
C ASN A 7 -16.63 19.39 -13.75
N ALA A 8 -17.04 18.20 -14.17
CA ALA A 8 -16.72 16.96 -13.46
C ALA A 8 -15.20 16.74 -13.54
N THR A 9 -14.51 16.97 -12.43
CA THR A 9 -13.10 16.63 -12.26
C THR A 9 -12.98 15.11 -12.18
N THR A 10 -12.79 14.47 -13.34
CA THR A 10 -12.29 13.10 -13.41
C THR A 10 -10.92 13.05 -12.75
N SER A 11 -10.88 12.66 -11.49
CA SER A 11 -9.67 12.37 -10.75
C SER A 11 -8.98 11.18 -11.42
N THR A 12 -8.06 11.45 -12.35
CA THR A 12 -7.13 10.48 -12.92
C THR A 12 -6.20 9.99 -11.82
N ARG A 13 -6.69 9.05 -11.01
CA ARG A 13 -5.93 8.29 -10.03
C ARG A 13 -4.98 7.37 -10.80
N ARG A 14 -3.87 7.90 -11.33
CA ARG A 14 -2.78 7.04 -11.81
C ARG A 14 -2.44 6.06 -10.68
N PRO A 15 -2.28 4.76 -10.99
CA PRO A 15 -2.25 3.73 -9.96
C PRO A 15 -1.03 3.96 -9.08
N GLN A 16 -1.22 4.32 -7.79
CA GLN A 16 -0.14 4.46 -6.82
C GLN A 16 0.84 3.27 -6.83
N ARG A 17 0.34 2.10 -7.22
CA ARG A 17 1.11 0.87 -7.43
C ARG A 17 2.24 1.03 -8.46
N ALA A 18 2.02 1.74 -9.56
CA ALA A 18 3.04 1.95 -10.60
C ALA A 18 4.23 2.81 -10.12
N MET A 19 4.05 3.62 -9.07
CA MET A 19 5.12 4.43 -8.50
C MET A 19 6.12 3.60 -7.68
N PHE A 20 5.71 2.42 -7.19
CA PHE A 20 6.54 1.57 -6.32
C PHE A 20 7.03 0.30 -7.02
N ASP A 21 6.82 0.17 -8.32
CA ASP A 21 7.24 -0.99 -9.12
C ASP A 21 8.76 -1.05 -9.36
N GLN A 22 9.54 -0.09 -8.85
CA GLN A 22 10.99 -0.01 -9.02
C GLN A 22 11.74 -0.72 -7.89
N PRO A 23 12.31 -1.94 -8.11
CA PRO A 23 13.05 -2.67 -7.08
C PRO A 23 14.43 -2.05 -6.77
N THR A 24 14.89 -1.07 -7.55
CA THR A 24 16.16 -0.37 -7.30
C THR A 24 16.11 0.52 -6.06
N SER A 25 14.92 1.01 -5.67
CA SER A 25 14.71 1.82 -4.46
C SER A 25 14.37 0.95 -3.24
N GLN A 26 14.93 1.29 -2.08
CA GLN A 26 14.59 0.63 -0.81
C GLN A 26 13.11 0.78 -0.45
N LEU A 27 12.49 1.92 -0.77
CA LEU A 27 11.06 2.15 -0.57
C LEU A 27 10.23 1.22 -1.47
N GLY A 28 10.64 1.08 -2.74
CA GLY A 28 10.02 0.18 -3.71
C GLY A 28 10.12 -1.28 -3.30
N ARG A 29 11.30 -1.76 -2.90
CA ARG A 29 11.48 -3.13 -2.39
C ARG A 29 10.64 -3.43 -1.17
N THR A 30 10.58 -2.50 -0.21
CA THR A 30 9.73 -2.65 0.98
C THR A 30 8.26 -2.80 0.59
N TYR A 31 7.77 -1.93 -0.31
CA TYR A 31 6.40 -2.00 -0.80
C TYR A 31 6.13 -3.32 -1.54
N LEU A 32 7.00 -3.70 -2.48
CA LEU A 32 6.81 -4.90 -3.29
C LEU A 32 6.85 -6.17 -2.46
N ALA A 33 7.76 -6.27 -1.49
CA ALA A 33 7.83 -7.38 -0.54
C ALA A 33 6.51 -7.54 0.24
N LEU A 34 5.95 -6.45 0.78
CA LEU A 34 4.63 -6.49 1.45
C LEU A 34 3.49 -6.82 0.50
N SER A 35 3.51 -6.26 -0.71
CA SER A 35 2.41 -6.41 -1.67
C SER A 35 2.29 -7.84 -2.21
N ASN A 36 3.41 -8.57 -2.21
CA ASN A 36 3.51 -9.95 -2.65
C ASN A 36 3.45 -10.96 -1.49
N ALA A 37 3.30 -10.49 -0.25
CA ALA A 37 3.17 -11.33 0.92
C ALA A 37 1.69 -11.62 1.20
N ASP A 38 1.32 -12.90 1.23
CA ASP A 38 -0.03 -13.31 1.63
C ASP A 38 -0.21 -13.36 3.16
N ALA A 39 0.90 -13.37 3.90
CA ALA A 39 0.94 -13.45 5.36
C ALA A 39 1.34 -12.12 6.03
N TRP A 40 1.16 -12.07 7.35
CA TRP A 40 1.75 -11.03 8.19
C TRP A 40 3.25 -11.30 8.36
N LEU A 41 4.08 -10.28 8.15
CA LEU A 41 5.53 -10.41 8.21
C LEU A 41 6.14 -9.49 9.27
N MET A 42 7.04 -10.01 10.08
CA MET A 42 7.94 -9.23 10.93
C MET A 42 9.05 -8.59 10.08
N LEU A 43 9.79 -7.64 10.65
CA LEU A 43 10.84 -6.90 9.92
C LEU A 43 11.94 -7.81 9.37
N HIS A 44 12.37 -8.83 10.14
CA HIS A 44 13.38 -9.78 9.66
C HIS A 44 12.85 -10.69 8.55
N GLU A 45 11.57 -11.08 8.60
CA GLU A 45 10.93 -11.86 7.54
C GLU A 45 10.83 -11.01 6.26
N LEU A 46 10.47 -9.73 6.38
CA LEU A 46 10.52 -8.76 5.29
C LEU A 46 11.93 -8.61 4.71
N ALA A 47 12.96 -8.51 5.55
CA ALA A 47 14.35 -8.41 5.10
C ALA A 47 14.78 -9.67 4.34
N ALA A 48 14.36 -10.86 4.80
CA ALA A 48 14.62 -12.12 4.13
C ALA A 48 13.93 -12.18 2.76
N GLU A 49 12.66 -11.76 2.67
CA GLU A 49 11.91 -11.67 1.40
C GLU A 49 12.60 -10.72 0.41
N ILE A 50 13.04 -9.54 0.88
CA ILE A 50 13.74 -8.57 0.04
C ILE A 50 15.06 -9.15 -0.48
N ARG A 51 15.83 -9.81 0.39
CA ARG A 51 17.09 -10.45 0.02
C ARG A 51 16.89 -11.57 -0.99
N GLN A 52 15.89 -12.40 -0.79
CA GLN A 52 15.60 -13.54 -1.66
C GLN A 52 15.14 -13.09 -3.05
N ARG A 53 14.28 -12.07 -3.14
CA ARG A 53 13.66 -11.66 -4.40
C ARG A 53 14.48 -10.62 -5.18
N TYR A 54 15.17 -9.74 -4.47
CA TYR A 54 15.83 -8.58 -5.08
C TYR A 54 17.34 -8.57 -4.87
N HIS A 55 17.92 -9.57 -4.21
CA HIS A 55 19.35 -9.66 -3.91
C HIS A 55 19.93 -8.44 -3.17
N HIS A 56 19.08 -7.73 -2.42
CA HIS A 56 19.45 -6.57 -1.63
C HIS A 56 19.36 -6.87 -0.13
N MET A 57 20.32 -6.33 0.63
CA MET A 57 20.31 -6.40 2.09
C MET A 57 19.81 -5.07 2.65
N ASP A 58 18.54 -5.03 3.04
CA ASP A 58 17.95 -3.89 3.74
C ASP A 58 17.83 -4.24 5.23
N SER A 59 18.31 -3.36 6.11
CA SER A 59 18.23 -3.59 7.56
C SER A 59 16.81 -3.38 8.09
N GLU A 60 16.47 -4.03 9.20
CA GLU A 60 15.15 -3.90 9.83
C GLU A 60 14.80 -2.44 10.18
N ALA A 61 15.78 -1.65 10.64
CA ALA A 61 15.60 -0.24 10.92
C ALA A 61 15.28 0.56 9.64
N ALA A 62 15.95 0.25 8.52
CA ALA A 62 15.70 0.91 7.25
C ALA A 62 14.31 0.56 6.70
N ILE A 63 13.93 -0.72 6.77
CA ILE A 63 12.59 -1.21 6.40
C ILE A 63 11.53 -0.54 7.26
N SER A 64 11.73 -0.43 8.58
CA SER A 64 10.82 0.27 9.50
C SER A 64 10.62 1.74 9.12
N ALA A 65 11.71 2.43 8.75
CA ALA A 65 11.62 3.80 8.25
C ALA A 65 10.80 3.88 6.94
N ARG A 66 11.02 2.94 6.00
CA ARG A 66 10.25 2.89 4.74
C ARG A 66 8.76 2.57 4.98
N LEU A 67 8.44 1.67 5.92
CA LEU A 67 7.07 1.39 6.34
C LEU A 67 6.35 2.66 6.86
N ARG A 68 7.04 3.44 7.70
CA ARG A 68 6.53 4.72 8.19
C ARG A 68 6.30 5.69 7.02
N ASP A 69 7.20 5.73 6.05
CA ASP A 69 7.08 6.63 4.90
C ASP A 69 5.94 6.23 3.97
N LEU A 70 5.76 4.94 3.70
CA LEU A 70 4.63 4.41 2.93
C LEU A 70 3.30 4.85 3.55
N ARG A 71 3.17 4.80 4.88
CA ARG A 71 1.96 5.25 5.59
C ARG A 71 1.80 6.76 5.56
N ARG A 72 2.83 7.52 5.96
CA ARG A 72 2.73 8.97 6.20
C ARG A 72 2.81 9.81 4.94
N HIS A 73 3.69 9.45 4.01
CA HIS A 73 3.97 10.26 2.82
C HIS A 73 3.24 9.75 1.59
N HIS A 74 2.89 8.46 1.54
CA HIS A 74 2.27 7.85 0.36
C HIS A 74 0.83 7.36 0.57
N GLY A 75 0.31 7.43 1.81
CA GLY A 75 -1.07 7.04 2.12
C GLY A 75 -1.36 5.56 1.84
N ILE A 76 -0.33 4.72 1.90
CA ILE A 76 -0.44 3.28 1.75
C ILE A 76 -0.95 2.69 3.06
N ASP A 77 -2.00 1.89 2.95
CA ASP A 77 -2.64 1.27 4.10
C ASP A 77 -1.87 0.00 4.52
N ILE A 78 -1.08 0.16 5.58
CA ILE A 78 -0.28 -0.91 6.15
C ILE A 78 -0.71 -1.08 7.60
N GLU A 79 -1.25 -2.25 7.89
CA GLU A 79 -1.63 -2.62 9.24
C GLU A 79 -0.42 -3.17 10.00
N SER A 80 -0.42 -2.95 11.32
CA SER A 80 0.62 -3.44 12.22
C SER A 80 -0.02 -4.01 13.47
N ARG A 81 0.40 -5.19 13.89
CA ARG A 81 -0.07 -5.84 15.14
C ARG A 81 1.07 -6.53 15.86
N ARG A 82 0.87 -6.88 17.14
CA ARG A 82 1.82 -7.73 17.89
C ARG A 82 1.65 -9.20 17.52
N ARG A 83 2.75 -9.95 17.47
CA ARG A 83 2.75 -11.40 17.32
C ARG A 83 2.56 -12.05 18.70
N GLY A 84 1.32 -12.40 19.04
CA GLY A 84 0.99 -12.95 20.37
C GLY A 84 1.46 -12.02 21.49
N ASP A 85 2.15 -12.56 22.49
CA ASP A 85 2.71 -11.82 23.63
C ASP A 85 4.10 -11.20 23.36
N SER A 86 4.65 -11.36 22.16
CA SER A 86 5.96 -10.80 21.82
C SER A 86 5.89 -9.28 21.60
N PRO A 87 6.94 -8.52 21.96
CA PRO A 87 7.07 -7.11 21.55
C PRO A 87 7.25 -6.94 20.03
N ALA A 88 7.51 -8.04 19.30
CA ALA A 88 7.67 -8.01 17.85
C ALA A 88 6.35 -7.65 17.14
N HIS A 89 6.46 -6.69 16.22
CA HIS A 89 5.35 -6.30 15.36
C HIS A 89 5.42 -7.04 14.03
N GLU A 90 4.24 -7.41 13.54
CA GLU A 90 4.02 -7.92 12.19
C GLU A 90 3.31 -6.85 11.37
N TYR A 91 3.55 -6.86 10.07
CA TYR A 91 3.02 -5.90 9.12
C TYR A 91 2.34 -6.60 7.96
N ARG A 92 1.26 -6.02 7.46
CA ARG A 92 0.58 -6.48 6.26
C ARG A 92 0.05 -5.31 5.44
N LEU A 93 0.19 -5.40 4.13
CA LEU A 93 -0.48 -4.47 3.22
C LEU A 93 -1.98 -4.81 3.19
N MET A 94 -2.81 -3.85 3.57
CA MET A 94 -4.25 -3.99 3.40
C MET A 94 -4.56 -3.67 1.95
N ARG A 95 -4.94 -4.70 1.17
CA ARG A 95 -5.55 -4.47 -0.14
C ARG A 95 -6.75 -3.56 0.13
N LYS A 96 -6.73 -2.34 -0.41
CA LYS A 96 -7.98 -1.66 -0.73
C LYS A 96 -8.71 -2.63 -1.64
N MET A 97 -9.72 -3.31 -1.12
CA MET A 97 -10.82 -3.75 -1.98
C MET A 97 -11.14 -2.53 -2.84
N PRO A 98 -11.33 -2.68 -4.18
CA PRO A 98 -11.93 -1.59 -4.92
C PRO A 98 -13.18 -1.24 -4.10
N ALA A 99 -13.25 0.02 -3.61
CA ALA A 99 -14.39 0.48 -2.85
C ALA A 99 -15.60 -0.07 -3.59
N GLN A 100 -16.40 -0.92 -2.93
CA GLN A 100 -17.63 -1.44 -3.51
C GLN A 100 -18.26 -0.22 -4.18
N ARG A 101 -18.39 -0.25 -5.52
CA ARG A 101 -19.22 0.71 -6.22
C ARG A 101 -20.53 0.64 -5.45
N GLN A 102 -20.81 1.66 -4.65
CA GLN A 102 -22.15 1.84 -4.15
C GLN A 102 -22.99 1.81 -5.42
N PRO A 103 -23.91 0.84 -5.58
CA PRO A 103 -24.88 0.97 -6.64
C PRO A 103 -25.58 2.28 -6.33
N ASP A 104 -25.31 3.25 -7.19
CA ASP A 104 -26.00 4.51 -7.25
C ASP A 104 -27.47 4.14 -7.49
N MET A 105 -28.23 3.95 -6.39
CA MET A 105 -29.67 3.80 -6.43
C MET A 105 -30.28 5.18 -6.68
N LEU A 106 -29.91 5.80 -7.80
CA LEU A 106 -30.80 6.67 -8.52
C LEU A 106 -31.69 5.75 -9.36
N GLU A 107 -32.69 5.16 -8.70
CA GLU A 107 -33.88 4.71 -9.40
C GLU A 107 -34.43 5.91 -10.17
N ILE A 108 -34.28 5.79 -11.48
CA ILE A 108 -34.77 6.71 -12.48
C ILE A 108 -36.30 6.73 -12.39
N ARG A 109 -36.83 7.93 -12.15
CA ARG A 109 -38.17 8.42 -12.47
C ARG A 109 -39.06 7.51 -13.33
N GLN A 110 -40.30 7.35 -12.87
CA GLN A 110 -41.50 7.69 -13.66
C GLN A 110 -42.39 8.58 -12.78
#